data_AF-A0A6B0YYU1-F1
#
_entry.id   AF-A0A6B0YYU1-F1
#
_cell.length_a   1.000
_cell.length_b   1.000
_cell.length_c   1.000
_cell.angle_alpha   90.00
_cell.angle_beta   90.00
_cell.angle_gamma   90.00
#
_symmetry.space_group_name_H-M   'P 1'
#
loop_
_entity.id
_entity.type
_entity.pdbx_description
1 polymer ?
#
loop_
_entity_poly.entity_id
_entity_poly.type
_entity_poly.pdbx_seq_one_letter_code
_entity_poly.pdbx_strand_id
1 'polypeptide(L)'
;MRRDGEIKRFLDSLTRAETPDDRSVNIYRNAVRCANLMRWFSGFDDTYQSVIFVGEAPGRDGGAITGIPFVSPMVLTSANDPWGEFGMETQYELPVGQDANHRERTATRFWKHVPPCFSELPRPLTWNVYPFWPFEVGGNDKRINRAPAKGEIGFGARWLAWVVEMYPNAQVVAVGVKARDTLESIGIDAPLVPHPSRGSDEKLIKSLERVAEKLRADMDRE
;
A
#
# COMPACT_ATOMS: atom_id res chain seq x y z
N MET A 1 20.68 -4.69 -9.20
CA MET A 1 21.43 -5.78 -8.50
C MET A 1 21.52 -5.59 -6.98
N ARG A 2 21.74 -4.36 -6.44
CA ARG A 2 21.77 -4.14 -4.98
C ARG A 2 20.37 -4.16 -4.34
N ARG A 3 19.36 -3.59 -5.02
CA ARG A 3 17.99 -3.52 -4.49
C ARG A 3 17.27 -4.87 -4.43
N ASP A 4 17.42 -5.75 -5.43
CA ASP A 4 16.77 -7.06 -5.39
C ASP A 4 17.21 -7.89 -4.18
N GLY A 5 18.49 -7.76 -3.79
CA GLY A 5 19.00 -8.34 -2.55
C GLY A 5 18.36 -7.72 -1.31
N GLU A 6 18.15 -6.40 -1.32
CA GLU A 6 17.47 -5.69 -0.23
C GLU A 6 16.00 -6.10 -0.09
N ILE A 7 15.26 -6.14 -1.19
CA ILE A 7 13.87 -6.59 -1.22
C ILE A 7 13.75 -8.00 -0.66
N LYS A 8 14.66 -8.91 -1.03
CA LYS A 8 14.68 -10.28 -0.47
C LYS A 8 14.90 -10.28 1.04
N ARG A 9 15.88 -9.51 1.55
CA ARG A 9 16.13 -9.40 3.00
C ARG A 9 14.93 -8.82 3.74
N PHE A 10 14.30 -7.79 3.17
CA PHE A 10 13.08 -7.19 3.68
C PHE A 10 11.96 -8.22 3.81
N LEU A 11 11.69 -8.98 2.73
CA LEU A 11 10.64 -9.98 2.70
C LEU A 11 10.93 -11.16 3.63
N ASP A 12 12.17 -11.63 3.70
CA ASP A 12 12.58 -12.69 4.64
C ASP A 12 12.33 -12.28 6.09
N SER A 13 12.59 -11.02 6.43
CA SER A 13 12.27 -10.47 7.77
C SER A 13 10.76 -10.35 7.99
N LEU A 14 10.04 -9.78 7.02
CA LEU A 14 8.59 -9.55 7.08
C LEU A 14 7.81 -10.85 7.23
N THR A 15 8.17 -11.90 6.49
CA THR A 15 7.48 -13.20 6.49
C THR A 15 7.68 -13.98 7.79
N ARG A 16 8.87 -13.88 8.39
CA ARG A 16 9.20 -14.59 9.64
C ARG A 16 8.58 -13.95 10.88
N ALA A 17 8.29 -12.65 10.82
CA ALA A 17 7.78 -11.94 11.97
C ALA A 17 6.45 -12.50 12.49
N GLU A 18 6.37 -12.58 13.82
CA GLU A 18 5.17 -12.92 14.57
C GLU A 18 4.39 -11.66 14.89
N THR A 19 3.07 -11.70 14.76
CA THR A 19 2.22 -10.57 15.11
C THR A 19 2.29 -10.33 16.63
N PRO A 20 2.20 -9.08 17.10
CA PRO A 20 2.26 -8.78 18.53
C PRO A 20 1.11 -9.40 19.35
N ASP A 21 -0.03 -9.67 18.71
CA ASP A 21 -1.19 -10.32 19.31
C ASP A 21 -1.89 -11.28 18.32
N ASP A 22 -2.91 -11.98 18.82
CA ASP A 22 -3.74 -12.94 18.08
C ASP A 22 -4.88 -12.29 17.28
N ARG A 23 -5.03 -10.96 17.36
CA ARG A 23 -6.03 -10.16 16.63
C ARG A 23 -5.43 -9.52 15.38
N SER A 24 -4.41 -10.17 14.85
CA SER A 24 -3.67 -9.77 13.68
C SER A 24 -3.15 -10.98 12.92
N VAL A 25 -3.06 -10.88 11.59
CA VAL A 25 -2.49 -11.94 10.74
C VAL A 25 -1.35 -11.37 9.91
N ASN A 26 -0.18 -12.00 10.00
CA ASN A 26 0.89 -11.78 9.02
C ASN A 26 0.48 -12.41 7.68
N ILE A 27 -0.10 -11.59 6.81
CA ILE A 27 -0.61 -12.00 5.50
C ILE A 27 0.50 -12.52 4.58
N TYR A 28 1.75 -12.11 4.81
CA TYR A 28 2.90 -12.44 3.97
C TYR A 28 3.49 -13.83 4.22
N ARG A 29 3.05 -14.53 5.28
CA ARG A 29 3.33 -15.98 5.41
C ARG A 29 2.73 -16.82 4.27
N ASN A 30 1.76 -16.27 3.55
CA ASN A 30 1.28 -16.86 2.31
C ASN A 30 2.26 -16.56 1.16
N ALA A 31 2.76 -17.61 0.51
CA ALA A 31 3.77 -17.49 -0.56
C ALA A 31 3.30 -16.64 -1.75
N VAL A 32 2.02 -16.72 -2.14
CA VAL A 32 1.46 -15.93 -3.25
C VAL A 32 1.48 -14.44 -2.92
N ARG A 33 1.02 -14.05 -1.73
CA ARG A 33 1.05 -12.63 -1.30
C ARG A 33 2.47 -12.10 -1.16
N CYS A 34 3.39 -12.92 -0.67
CA CYS A 34 4.80 -12.55 -0.61
C CYS A 34 5.41 -12.36 -2.00
N ALA A 35 5.12 -13.26 -2.95
CA ALA A 35 5.60 -13.15 -4.32
C ALA A 35 5.02 -11.92 -5.03
N ASN A 36 3.73 -11.62 -4.83
CA ASN A 36 3.12 -10.39 -5.33
C ASN A 36 3.81 -9.15 -4.76
N LEU A 37 4.08 -9.10 -3.46
CA LEU A 37 4.77 -7.96 -2.88
C LEU A 37 6.20 -7.82 -3.42
N MET A 38 6.89 -8.93 -3.63
CA MET A 38 8.23 -8.93 -4.26
C MET A 38 8.18 -8.30 -5.65
N ARG A 39 7.23 -8.72 -6.49
CA ARG A 39 7.04 -8.18 -7.84
C ARG A 39 6.70 -6.69 -7.80
N TRP A 40 5.81 -6.30 -6.89
CA TRP A 40 5.43 -4.90 -6.70
C TRP A 40 6.65 -4.01 -6.44
N PHE A 41 7.49 -4.38 -5.48
CA PHE A 41 8.71 -3.61 -5.17
C PHE A 41 9.76 -3.68 -6.29
N SER A 42 9.88 -4.82 -6.96
CA SER A 42 10.86 -5.01 -8.05
C SER A 42 10.50 -4.21 -9.31
N GLY A 43 9.23 -3.83 -9.48
CA GLY A 43 8.78 -2.98 -10.57
C GLY A 43 9.14 -1.49 -10.42
N PHE A 44 9.93 -1.11 -9.41
CA PHE A 44 10.43 0.26 -9.23
C PHE A 44 11.96 0.27 -9.36
N ASP A 45 12.49 1.19 -10.16
CA ASP A 45 13.92 1.28 -10.47
C ASP A 45 14.72 2.20 -9.53
N ASP A 46 16.05 2.12 -9.61
CA ASP A 46 16.96 2.87 -8.74
C ASP A 46 16.83 4.40 -8.84
N THR A 47 16.15 4.90 -9.89
CA THR A 47 15.86 6.31 -10.14
C THR A 47 14.47 6.74 -9.69
N TYR A 48 13.74 5.88 -8.98
CA TYR A 48 12.37 6.16 -8.55
C TYR A 48 12.23 7.44 -7.73
N GLN A 49 11.63 8.45 -8.35
CA GLN A 49 11.36 9.79 -7.80
C GLN A 49 9.86 10.10 -7.94
N SER A 50 9.06 9.64 -6.98
CA SER A 50 7.61 9.90 -6.96
C SER A 50 7.12 9.83 -5.51
N VAL A 51 6.04 9.10 -5.21
CA VAL A 51 5.44 9.03 -3.88
C VAL A 51 5.26 7.62 -3.36
N ILE A 52 5.35 7.49 -2.04
CA ILE A 52 4.86 6.35 -1.28
C ILE A 52 3.54 6.77 -0.61
N PHE A 53 2.41 6.28 -1.13
CA PHE A 53 1.13 6.41 -0.45
C PHE A 53 1.05 5.42 0.71
N VAL A 54 0.93 5.95 1.93
CA VAL A 54 0.91 5.15 3.15
C VAL A 54 -0.48 5.13 3.76
N GLY A 55 -1.05 3.93 3.85
CA GLY A 55 -2.28 3.64 4.59
C GLY A 55 -2.03 3.23 6.04
N GLU A 56 -3.11 2.99 6.78
CA GLU A 56 -3.04 2.54 8.18
C GLU A 56 -2.66 1.06 8.27
N ALA A 57 -3.47 0.19 7.65
CA ALA A 57 -3.28 -1.26 7.60
C ALA A 57 -4.04 -1.86 6.40
N PRO A 58 -3.68 -3.08 5.92
CA PRO A 58 -4.43 -3.81 4.91
C PRO A 58 -5.91 -3.99 5.28
N GLY A 59 -6.80 -3.80 4.30
CA GLY A 59 -8.21 -4.17 4.42
C GLY A 59 -8.45 -5.62 4.01
N ARG A 60 -9.40 -6.29 4.69
CA ARG A 60 -9.84 -7.67 4.42
C ARG A 60 -10.10 -7.96 2.95
N ASP A 61 -10.77 -7.02 2.27
CA ASP A 61 -11.27 -7.21 0.91
C ASP A 61 -10.28 -6.74 -0.17
N GLY A 62 -9.10 -6.26 0.24
CA GLY A 62 -8.07 -5.73 -0.64
C GLY A 62 -6.69 -6.33 -0.35
N GLY A 63 -5.81 -5.52 0.24
CA GLY A 63 -4.42 -5.90 0.51
C GLY A 63 -4.26 -7.17 1.35
N ALA A 64 -5.22 -7.50 2.22
CA ALA A 64 -5.18 -8.76 2.97
C ALA A 64 -5.35 -10.01 2.09
N ILE A 65 -5.96 -9.86 0.90
CA ILE A 65 -6.08 -10.91 -0.12
C ILE A 65 -4.87 -10.90 -1.04
N THR A 66 -4.51 -9.74 -1.60
CA THR A 66 -3.53 -9.61 -2.70
C THR A 66 -2.07 -9.53 -2.23
N GLY A 67 -1.83 -9.10 -1.00
CA GLY A 67 -0.50 -8.76 -0.48
C GLY A 67 -0.03 -7.35 -0.83
N ILE A 68 -0.73 -6.63 -1.71
CA ILE A 68 -0.32 -5.29 -2.16
C ILE A 68 -1.27 -4.23 -1.56
N PRO A 69 -0.74 -3.24 -0.82
CA PRO A 69 -1.55 -2.15 -0.26
C PRO A 69 -2.35 -1.40 -1.33
N PHE A 70 -3.60 -1.08 -1.01
CA PHE A 70 -4.55 -0.42 -1.91
C PHE A 70 -4.92 -1.20 -3.19
N VAL A 71 -4.63 -2.50 -3.27
CA VAL A 71 -4.98 -3.33 -4.43
C VAL A 71 -5.95 -4.44 -4.02
N SER A 72 -7.13 -4.47 -4.64
CA SER A 72 -8.10 -5.58 -4.49
C SER A 72 -7.95 -6.60 -5.62
N PRO A 73 -8.53 -7.81 -5.50
CA PRO A 73 -8.47 -8.82 -6.56
C PRO A 73 -8.83 -8.28 -7.95
N MET A 74 -9.94 -7.53 -8.04
CA MET A 74 -10.39 -6.91 -9.29
C MET A 74 -9.41 -5.87 -9.86
N VAL A 75 -8.64 -5.18 -9.02
CA VAL A 75 -7.58 -4.27 -9.50
C VAL A 75 -6.39 -5.10 -10.00
N LEU A 76 -5.94 -6.07 -9.20
CA LEU A 76 -4.77 -6.90 -9.50
C LEU A 76 -4.89 -7.63 -10.84
N THR A 77 -6.11 -8.06 -11.19
CA THR A 77 -6.38 -8.80 -12.44
C THR A 77 -6.94 -7.92 -13.55
N SER A 78 -7.01 -6.60 -13.36
CA SER A 78 -7.60 -5.69 -14.36
C SER A 78 -6.65 -5.51 -15.54
N ALA A 79 -7.16 -5.68 -16.76
CA ALA A 79 -6.45 -5.30 -17.98
C ALA A 79 -6.44 -3.78 -18.23
N ASN A 80 -7.19 -3.01 -17.45
CA ASN A 80 -7.31 -1.55 -17.59
C ASN A 80 -6.41 -0.79 -16.60
N ASP A 81 -5.25 -1.35 -16.24
CA ASP A 81 -4.28 -0.65 -15.40
C ASP A 81 -3.55 0.44 -16.20
N PRO A 82 -3.67 1.72 -15.82
CA PRO A 82 -3.10 2.83 -16.59
C PRO A 82 -1.57 2.82 -16.72
N TRP A 83 -0.87 2.07 -15.85
CA TRP A 83 0.58 1.91 -15.92
C TRP A 83 1.03 0.55 -16.47
N GLY A 84 0.10 -0.34 -16.83
CA GLY A 84 0.42 -1.65 -17.40
C GLY A 84 1.13 -2.62 -16.44
N GLU A 85 1.06 -2.38 -15.13
CA GLU A 85 1.63 -3.23 -14.08
C GLU A 85 0.73 -4.42 -13.74
N PHE A 86 -0.58 -4.28 -13.93
CA PHE A 86 -1.57 -5.33 -13.63
C PHE A 86 -2.26 -5.88 -14.88
N GLY A 87 -2.88 -7.05 -14.73
CA GLY A 87 -3.61 -7.74 -15.80
C GLY A 87 -3.28 -9.23 -15.89
N MET A 88 -4.00 -9.96 -16.75
CA MET A 88 -3.86 -11.42 -16.86
C MET A 88 -2.50 -11.87 -17.42
N GLU A 89 -1.83 -11.03 -18.19
CA GLU A 89 -0.49 -11.29 -18.73
C GLU A 89 0.63 -11.03 -17.71
N THR A 90 0.28 -10.48 -16.54
CA THR A 90 1.24 -10.20 -15.47
C THR A 90 1.45 -11.43 -14.60
N GLN A 91 2.60 -11.50 -13.93
CA GLN A 91 2.93 -12.62 -13.04
C GLN A 91 2.25 -12.50 -11.66
N TYR A 92 1.34 -11.54 -11.46
CA TYR A 92 0.61 -11.42 -10.21
C TYR A 92 -0.45 -12.52 -10.09
N GLU A 93 -0.59 -13.08 -8.89
CA GLU A 93 -1.46 -14.23 -8.64
C GLU A 93 -2.41 -13.97 -7.47
N LEU A 94 -3.58 -14.61 -7.49
CA LEU A 94 -4.48 -14.63 -6.33
C LEU A 94 -4.29 -15.93 -5.55
N PRO A 95 -4.33 -15.90 -4.21
CA PRO A 95 -4.42 -17.13 -3.43
C PRO A 95 -5.62 -17.99 -3.89
N VAL A 96 -5.46 -19.31 -3.80
CA VAL A 96 -6.50 -20.28 -4.23
C VAL A 96 -7.86 -19.96 -3.59
N GLY A 97 -8.91 -19.99 -4.40
CA GLY A 97 -10.30 -19.79 -3.96
C GLY A 97 -10.74 -18.33 -3.81
N GLN A 98 -9.90 -17.36 -4.19
CA GLN A 98 -10.28 -15.95 -4.23
C GLN A 98 -10.96 -15.59 -5.54
N ASP A 99 -12.00 -14.75 -5.48
CA ASP A 99 -12.70 -14.25 -6.66
C ASP A 99 -11.93 -13.06 -7.26
N ALA A 100 -11.51 -13.20 -8.52
CA ALA A 100 -10.84 -12.15 -9.28
C ALA A 100 -11.72 -10.91 -9.46
N ASN A 101 -13.05 -11.01 -9.39
CA ASN A 101 -13.95 -9.87 -9.50
C ASN A 101 -14.20 -9.17 -8.16
N HIS A 102 -13.59 -9.63 -7.07
CA HIS A 102 -13.81 -9.05 -5.74
C HIS A 102 -13.26 -7.61 -5.65
N ARG A 103 -14.11 -6.70 -5.16
CA ARG A 103 -13.84 -5.27 -5.09
C ARG A 103 -13.68 -4.81 -3.65
N GLU A 104 -12.71 -3.93 -3.43
CA GLU A 104 -12.63 -3.11 -2.23
C GLU A 104 -12.87 -1.64 -2.59
N ARG A 105 -13.78 -0.97 -1.88
CA ARG A 105 -14.12 0.45 -2.14
C ARG A 105 -12.90 1.36 -2.12
N THR A 106 -11.97 1.15 -1.18
CA THR A 106 -10.74 1.94 -1.07
C THR A 106 -9.87 1.76 -2.31
N ALA A 107 -9.53 0.51 -2.65
CA ALA A 107 -8.75 0.18 -3.85
C ALA A 107 -9.41 0.71 -5.13
N THR A 108 -10.71 0.44 -5.32
CA THR A 108 -11.44 0.89 -6.52
C THR A 108 -11.36 2.42 -6.69
N ARG A 109 -11.54 3.19 -5.61
CA ARG A 109 -11.45 4.65 -5.69
C ARG A 109 -10.02 5.16 -5.83
N PHE A 110 -9.05 4.51 -5.17
CA PHE A 110 -7.63 4.85 -5.33
C PHE A 110 -7.22 4.71 -6.81
N TRP A 111 -7.45 3.54 -7.40
CA TRP A 111 -7.09 3.25 -8.79
C TRP A 111 -7.98 3.94 -9.83
N LYS A 112 -9.12 4.52 -9.44
CA LYS A 112 -9.92 5.39 -10.31
C LYS A 112 -9.32 6.80 -10.44
N HIS A 113 -8.80 7.35 -9.33
CA HIS A 113 -8.51 8.79 -9.23
C HIS A 113 -7.02 9.12 -9.24
N VAL A 114 -6.16 8.24 -8.73
CA VAL A 114 -4.72 8.47 -8.71
C VAL A 114 -4.12 8.50 -10.12
N PRO A 115 -4.40 7.53 -11.02
CA PRO A 115 -3.75 7.55 -12.34
C PRO A 115 -4.01 8.80 -13.18
N PRO A 116 -5.25 9.33 -13.29
CA PRO A 116 -5.49 10.58 -14.01
C PRO A 116 -4.71 11.77 -13.44
N CYS A 117 -4.53 11.86 -12.12
CA CYS A 117 -3.76 12.94 -11.49
C CYS A 117 -2.24 12.77 -11.70
N PHE A 118 -1.77 11.53 -11.88
CA PHE A 118 -0.35 11.16 -11.98
C PHE A 118 0.06 10.74 -13.40
N SER A 119 -0.69 11.14 -14.44
CA SER A 119 -0.47 10.66 -15.82
C SER A 119 0.91 10.99 -16.41
N GLU A 120 1.55 12.05 -15.91
CA GLU A 120 2.89 12.51 -16.33
C GLU A 120 3.97 12.16 -15.28
N LEU A 121 3.64 11.37 -14.27
CA LEU A 121 4.53 11.01 -13.18
C LEU A 121 4.76 9.49 -13.15
N PRO A 122 5.90 9.03 -12.60
CA PRO A 122 6.08 7.62 -12.30
C PRO A 122 4.96 7.14 -11.38
N ARG A 123 4.50 5.90 -11.61
CA ARG A 123 3.45 5.28 -10.80
C ARG A 123 3.79 5.36 -9.31
N PRO A 124 2.82 5.58 -8.42
CA PRO A 124 3.09 5.66 -7.00
C PRO A 124 3.34 4.28 -6.38
N LEU A 125 4.26 4.23 -5.42
CA LEU A 125 4.40 3.10 -4.51
C LEU A 125 3.32 3.17 -3.45
N THR A 126 2.86 2.01 -2.98
CA THR A 126 1.89 1.92 -1.91
C THR A 126 2.42 1.08 -0.75
N TRP A 127 2.19 1.54 0.47
CA TRP A 127 2.55 0.84 1.70
C TRP A 127 1.52 1.08 2.82
N ASN A 128 1.67 0.39 3.96
CA ASN A 128 0.90 0.65 5.18
C ASN A 128 1.84 0.81 6.37
N VAL A 129 1.47 1.63 7.36
CA VAL A 129 2.26 1.74 8.59
C VAL A 129 2.30 0.39 9.32
N TYR A 130 1.16 -0.28 9.44
CA TYR A 130 1.10 -1.65 9.92
C TYR A 130 0.89 -2.61 8.74
N PRO A 131 1.88 -3.46 8.39
CA PRO A 131 1.81 -4.26 7.16
C PRO A 131 0.94 -5.52 7.28
N PHE A 132 0.52 -5.87 8.49
CA PHE A 132 -0.28 -7.07 8.76
C PHE A 132 -1.75 -6.73 8.86
N TRP A 133 -2.64 -7.72 8.75
CA TRP A 133 -4.08 -7.47 8.79
C TRP A 133 -4.61 -7.55 10.23
N PRO A 134 -4.91 -6.42 10.89
CA PRO A 134 -5.59 -6.41 12.17
C PRO A 134 -7.07 -6.65 11.98
N PHE A 135 -7.64 -7.49 12.84
CA PHE A 135 -9.06 -7.80 12.81
C PHE A 135 -9.66 -7.78 14.21
N GLU A 136 -10.97 -7.74 14.24
CA GLU A 136 -11.78 -8.09 15.41
C GLU A 136 -12.75 -9.21 15.03
N VAL A 137 -13.10 -10.05 15.99
CA VAL A 137 -14.09 -11.10 15.81
C VAL A 137 -15.46 -10.48 16.05
N GLY A 138 -16.18 -10.21 14.96
CA GLY A 138 -17.56 -9.75 15.00
C GLY A 138 -18.55 -10.89 15.24
N GLY A 139 -19.84 -10.57 15.20
CA GLY A 139 -20.90 -11.58 15.30
C GLY A 139 -20.78 -12.66 14.22
N ASN A 140 -21.08 -13.91 14.60
CA ASN A 140 -20.93 -15.12 13.77
C ASN A 140 -19.47 -15.47 13.41
N ASP A 141 -18.52 -15.21 14.30
CA ASP A 141 -17.09 -15.49 14.14
C ASP A 141 -16.44 -14.83 12.89
N LYS A 142 -17.09 -13.80 12.36
CA LYS A 142 -16.60 -13.08 11.19
C LYS A 142 -15.51 -12.12 11.59
N ARG A 143 -14.33 -12.28 10.98
CA ARG A 143 -13.24 -11.31 11.08
C ARG A 143 -13.58 -10.06 10.27
N ILE A 144 -13.58 -8.91 10.94
CA ILE A 144 -13.82 -7.59 10.33
C ILE A 144 -12.62 -6.68 10.58
N ASN A 145 -12.44 -5.67 9.72
CA ASN A 145 -11.31 -4.75 9.81
C ASN A 145 -11.34 -3.97 11.12
N ARG A 146 -10.19 -3.90 11.79
CA ARG A 146 -9.96 -3.08 12.99
C ARG A 146 -8.82 -2.10 12.71
N ALA A 147 -8.80 -0.97 13.40
CA ALA A 147 -7.60 -0.12 13.46
C ALA A 147 -6.48 -0.82 14.25
N PRO A 148 -5.21 -0.82 13.79
CA PRO A 148 -4.10 -1.32 14.59
C PRO A 148 -3.97 -0.52 15.90
N ALA A 149 -3.61 -1.21 16.97
CA ALA A 149 -3.31 -0.61 18.26
C ALA A 149 -1.93 0.06 18.25
N LYS A 150 -1.67 0.93 19.23
CA LYS A 150 -0.37 1.63 19.34
C LYS A 150 0.84 0.70 19.34
N GLY A 151 0.74 -0.46 19.99
CA GLY A 151 1.80 -1.48 19.99
C GLY A 151 2.02 -2.11 18.61
N GLU A 152 0.95 -2.38 17.87
CA GLU A 152 1.01 -2.89 16.49
C GLU A 152 1.61 -1.85 15.53
N ILE A 153 1.23 -0.58 15.70
CA ILE A 153 1.80 0.56 14.96
C ILE A 153 3.31 0.65 15.18
N GLY A 154 3.76 0.72 16.44
CA GLY A 154 5.18 0.83 16.76
C GLY A 154 5.98 -0.39 16.26
N PHE A 155 5.36 -1.58 16.32
CA PHE A 155 5.93 -2.79 15.78
C PHE A 155 6.02 -2.78 14.25
N GLY A 156 5.00 -2.27 13.55
CA GLY A 156 4.91 -2.15 12.10
C GLY A 156 5.86 -1.11 11.51
N ALA A 157 6.10 -0.03 12.25
CA ALA A 157 6.88 1.14 11.84
C ALA A 157 8.26 0.80 11.27
N ARG A 158 8.93 -0.25 11.79
CA ARG A 158 10.24 -0.69 11.29
C ARG A 158 10.24 -1.10 9.83
N TRP A 159 9.15 -1.70 9.32
CA TRP A 159 9.08 -2.07 7.91
C TRP A 159 8.74 -0.87 7.03
N LEU A 160 7.94 0.07 7.52
CA LEU A 160 7.74 1.31 6.82
C LEU A 160 9.07 2.10 6.71
N ALA A 161 9.84 2.21 7.79
CA ALA A 161 11.15 2.85 7.75
C ALA A 161 12.06 2.18 6.72
N TRP A 162 12.10 0.85 6.71
CA TRP A 162 12.87 0.09 5.73
C TRP A 162 12.41 0.32 4.29
N VAL A 163 11.09 0.43 4.04
CA VAL A 163 10.56 0.78 2.72
C VAL A 163 10.99 2.19 2.30
N VAL A 164 10.93 3.17 3.20
CA VAL A 164 11.40 4.54 2.92
C VAL A 164 12.91 4.55 2.61
N GLU A 165 13.71 3.76 3.33
CA GLU A 165 15.14 3.61 3.06
C GLU A 165 15.44 2.93 1.70
N MET A 166 14.58 2.01 1.25
CA MET A 166 14.71 1.38 -0.07
C MET A 166 14.40 2.34 -1.22
N TYR A 167 13.58 3.37 -0.98
CA TYR A 167 13.14 4.36 -1.96
C TYR A 167 13.38 5.79 -1.46
N PRO A 168 14.65 6.19 -1.22
CA PRO A 168 14.98 7.42 -0.49
C PRO A 168 14.56 8.71 -1.20
N ASN A 169 14.32 8.66 -2.52
CA ASN A 169 13.90 9.82 -3.30
C ASN A 169 12.37 9.92 -3.44
N ALA A 170 11.61 9.01 -2.83
CA ALA A 170 10.15 9.05 -2.87
C ALA A 170 9.59 9.85 -1.69
N GLN A 171 8.64 10.75 -1.95
CA GLN A 171 7.95 11.50 -0.91
C GLN A 171 6.87 10.64 -0.24
N VAL A 172 6.84 10.62 1.10
CA VAL A 172 5.80 9.92 1.85
C VAL A 172 4.53 10.77 1.88
N VAL A 173 3.40 10.14 1.56
CA VAL A 173 2.08 10.80 1.55
C VAL A 173 1.08 9.97 2.33
N ALA A 174 0.43 10.59 3.32
CA ALA A 174 -0.51 9.94 4.21
C ALA A 174 -1.90 9.80 3.58
N VAL A 175 -2.44 8.59 3.51
CA VAL A 175 -3.80 8.34 3.00
C VAL A 175 -4.79 8.22 4.16
N GLY A 176 -5.44 9.34 4.48
CA GLY A 176 -6.39 9.47 5.57
C GLY A 176 -5.76 9.88 6.90
N VAL A 177 -6.57 10.51 7.75
CA VAL A 177 -6.15 11.11 9.02
C VAL A 177 -5.45 10.10 9.93
N LYS A 178 -5.96 8.86 9.99
CA LYS A 178 -5.35 7.82 10.82
C LYS A 178 -3.93 7.47 10.38
N ALA A 179 -3.70 7.35 9.06
CA ALA A 179 -2.35 7.09 8.54
C ALA A 179 -1.42 8.26 8.86
N ARG A 180 -1.89 9.51 8.70
CA ARG A 180 -1.14 10.72 9.07
C ARG A 180 -0.76 10.72 10.55
N ASP A 181 -1.72 10.56 11.44
CA ASP A 181 -1.47 10.58 12.90
C ASP A 181 -0.50 9.45 13.31
N THR A 182 -0.59 8.32 12.62
CA THR A 182 0.32 7.18 12.82
C THR A 182 1.74 7.52 12.35
N LEU A 183 1.89 8.12 11.17
CA LEU A 183 3.19 8.59 10.64
C LEU A 183 3.83 9.64 11.56
N GLU A 184 3.04 10.61 12.02
CA GLU A 184 3.50 11.64 12.96
C GLU A 184 4.00 11.03 14.28
N SER A 185 3.28 10.01 14.79
CA SER A 185 3.68 9.31 16.02
C SER A 185 5.02 8.56 15.93
N ILE A 186 5.51 8.30 14.72
CA ILE A 186 6.81 7.68 14.45
C ILE A 186 7.82 8.65 13.83
N GLY A 187 7.52 9.96 13.86
CA GLY A 187 8.44 11.03 13.44
C GLY A 187 8.50 11.31 11.95
N ILE A 188 7.50 10.85 11.17
CA ILE A 188 7.40 11.12 9.73
C ILE A 188 6.31 12.16 9.50
N ASP A 189 6.71 13.38 9.11
CA ASP A 189 5.78 14.38 8.59
C ASP A 189 5.44 14.08 7.13
N ALA A 190 4.14 14.04 6.80
CA ALA A 190 3.66 13.64 5.49
C ALA A 190 2.38 14.41 5.11
N PRO A 191 2.29 14.93 3.88
CA PRO A 191 1.05 15.53 3.37
C PRO A 191 -0.12 14.57 3.47
N LEU A 192 -1.28 15.08 3.88
CA LEU A 192 -2.51 14.30 4.01
C LEU A 192 -3.36 14.37 2.73
N VAL A 193 -3.76 13.20 2.24
CA VAL A 193 -4.81 13.05 1.23
C VAL A 193 -6.05 12.43 1.91
N PRO A 194 -7.27 12.88 1.60
CA PRO A 194 -8.48 12.24 2.11
C PRO A 194 -8.50 10.74 1.82
N HIS A 195 -8.96 9.94 2.79
CA HIS A 195 -9.03 8.49 2.60
C HIS A 195 -10.05 8.14 1.49
N PRO A 196 -9.72 7.34 0.46
CA PRO A 196 -10.59 7.12 -0.70
C PRO A 196 -12.00 6.62 -0.35
N SER A 197 -12.12 5.83 0.72
CA SER A 197 -13.40 5.31 1.18
C SER A 197 -14.25 6.29 2.00
N ARG A 198 -13.78 7.52 2.23
CA ARG A 198 -14.42 8.54 3.07
C ARG A 198 -14.55 9.87 2.31
N GLY A 199 -15.70 10.54 2.45
CA GLY A 199 -15.91 11.88 1.87
C GLY A 199 -16.18 11.87 0.35
N SER A 200 -16.08 13.06 -0.26
CA SER A 200 -16.34 13.27 -1.68
C SER A 200 -15.09 13.04 -2.54
N ASP A 201 -15.31 12.51 -3.74
CA ASP A 201 -14.26 12.31 -4.75
C ASP A 201 -13.56 13.64 -5.10
N GLU A 202 -14.29 14.75 -5.12
CA GLU A 202 -13.73 16.08 -5.41
C GLU A 202 -12.61 16.49 -4.43
N LYS A 203 -12.77 16.23 -3.12
CA LYS A 203 -11.73 16.57 -2.13
C LYS A 203 -10.50 15.69 -2.28
N LEU A 204 -10.71 14.41 -2.62
CA LEU A 204 -9.63 13.48 -2.90
C LEU A 204 -8.84 13.95 -4.12
N ILE A 205 -9.52 14.20 -5.25
CA ILE A 205 -8.91 14.63 -6.51
C ILE A 205 -8.10 15.92 -6.31
N LYS A 206 -8.69 16.96 -5.72
CA LYS A 206 -7.98 18.22 -5.44
C LYS A 206 -6.73 18.04 -4.58
N SER A 207 -6.74 17.07 -3.68
CA SER A 207 -5.57 16.79 -2.83
C SER A 207 -4.50 16.00 -3.59
N LEU A 208 -4.91 15.07 -4.46
CA LEU A 208 -4.01 14.33 -5.35
C LEU A 208 -3.34 15.25 -6.38
N GLU A 209 -4.08 16.17 -6.98
CA GLU A 209 -3.56 17.16 -7.93
C GLU A 209 -2.47 18.01 -7.29
N ARG A 210 -2.69 18.51 -6.06
CA ARG A 210 -1.67 19.29 -5.32
C ARG A 210 -0.40 18.49 -5.05
N VAL A 211 -0.54 17.20 -4.72
CA VAL A 211 0.62 16.31 -4.54
C VAL A 211 1.36 16.15 -5.86
N ALA A 212 0.65 15.88 -6.95
CA ALA A 212 1.24 15.72 -8.28
C ALA A 212 1.94 17.00 -8.78
N GLU A 213 1.30 18.17 -8.62
CA GLU A 213 1.88 19.48 -8.96
C GLU A 213 3.18 19.73 -8.21
N LYS A 214 3.21 19.44 -6.91
CA LYS A 214 4.41 19.58 -6.09
C LYS A 214 5.54 18.68 -6.60
N LEU A 215 5.25 17.41 -6.90
CA LEU A 215 6.24 16.47 -7.41
C LEU A 215 6.84 16.94 -8.74
N ARG A 216 6.01 17.41 -9.68
CA ARG A 216 6.50 17.96 -10.95
C ARG A 216 7.43 19.15 -10.72
N ALA A 217 7.04 20.06 -9.84
CA ALA A 217 7.86 21.22 -9.49
C ALA A 217 9.17 20.83 -8.78
N ASP A 218 9.21 19.73 -8.03
CA ASP A 218 10.42 19.20 -7.42
C ASP A 218 11.34 18.54 -8.47
N MET A 219 10.78 17.81 -9.43
CA MET A 219 11.54 17.18 -10.52
C MET A 219 12.15 18.19 -11.50
N ASP A 220 11.48 19.32 -11.76
CA ASP A 220 11.99 20.38 -12.64
C ASP A 220 13.16 21.19 -12.02
N ARG A 221 13.42 21.01 -10.72
CA ARG A 221 14.47 21.74 -9.96
C ARG A 221 15.79 20.99 -9.86
N GLU A 222 15.84 19.71 -10.21
CA GLU A 222 17.03 18.85 -10.21
C GLU A 222 17.73 18.82 -11.58
#